data_AF-A0A850BYJ5-F1
#
_entry.id   AF-A0A850BYJ5-F1
#
_cell.length_a   1.000
_cell.length_b   1.000
_cell.length_c   1.000
_cell.angle_alpha   90.00
_cell.angle_beta   90.00
_cell.angle_gamma   90.00
#
_symmetry.space_group_name_H-M   'P 1'
#
loop_
_entity.id
_entity.type
_entity.pdbx_description
1 polymer ?
#
loop_
_entity_poly.entity_id
_entity_poly.type
_entity_poly.pdbx_seq_one_letter_code
_entity_poly.pdbx_strand_id
1 'polypeptide(L)'
;IFFNMYALFGFGTSLEQYFGHGRVLTLYVLGAFAGNVTSFLFSDGYSIGASTAVFGLIGAEAVFLYRNRVLLAGYFRRAIGNVLFIIAINLFLVGSLPGIDNWGHVGGLVGGLMFTWFASPLWEIEGIQPMLHLVDKRPTREVVTGAALVALVFGALTAWGMVR
;
A
#
# COMPACT_ATOMS: atom_id res chain seq x y z
N ILE A 1 8.15 -0.98 17.61
CA ILE A 1 8.42 -2.14 16.73
C ILE A 1 7.28 -3.17 16.71
N PHE A 2 6.75 -3.59 17.87
CA PHE A 2 5.66 -4.59 17.96
C PHE A 2 4.44 -4.27 17.08
N PHE A 3 3.90 -3.06 17.18
CA PHE A 3 2.76 -2.63 16.35
C PHE A 3 3.01 -2.75 14.84
N ASN A 4 4.21 -2.39 14.38
CA ASN A 4 4.57 -2.51 12.97
C ASN A 4 4.65 -3.96 12.51
N MET A 5 5.17 -4.86 13.36
CA MET A 5 5.23 -6.30 13.04
C MET A 5 3.84 -6.93 13.06
N TYR A 6 2.98 -6.53 14.00
CA TYR A 6 1.58 -6.97 14.02
C TYR A 6 0.82 -6.50 12.77
N ALA A 7 0.97 -5.22 12.40
CA ALA A 7 0.35 -4.68 11.19
C ALA A 7 0.89 -5.33 9.92
N LEU A 8 2.22 -5.52 9.83
CA LEU A 8 2.85 -6.23 8.72
C LEU A 8 2.34 -7.68 8.63
N PHE A 9 2.23 -8.39 9.75
CA PHE A 9 1.70 -9.74 9.77
C PHE A 9 0.24 -9.77 9.32
N GLY A 10 -0.62 -8.88 9.84
CA GLY A 10 -2.03 -8.84 9.46
C GLY A 10 -2.26 -8.46 8.01
N PHE A 11 -1.82 -7.26 7.60
CA PHE A 11 -2.03 -6.77 6.24
C PHE A 11 -1.17 -7.51 5.21
N GLY A 12 0.09 -7.79 5.54
CA GLY A 12 1.01 -8.49 4.64
C GLY A 12 0.52 -9.89 4.31
N THR A 13 0.14 -10.70 5.31
CA THR A 13 -0.36 -12.07 5.06
C THR A 13 -1.65 -12.05 4.24
N SER A 14 -2.58 -11.14 4.57
CA SER A 14 -3.85 -11.01 3.85
C SER A 14 -3.64 -10.63 2.39
N LEU A 15 -2.84 -9.58 2.14
CA LEU A 15 -2.52 -9.14 0.78
C LEU A 15 -1.72 -10.20 0.02
N GLU A 16 -0.84 -10.95 0.69
CA GLU A 16 -0.05 -11.99 0.04
C GLU A 16 -0.91 -13.15 -0.47
N GLN A 17 -1.96 -13.51 0.27
CA GLN A 17 -2.96 -14.48 -0.18
C GLN A 17 -3.73 -14.01 -1.42
N TYR A 18 -3.97 -12.70 -1.56
CA TYR A 18 -4.76 -12.16 -2.68
C TYR A 18 -3.91 -11.80 -3.91
N PHE A 19 -2.70 -11.27 -3.70
CA PHE A 19 -1.84 -10.69 -4.73
C PHE A 19 -0.69 -11.63 -5.14
N GLY A 20 -0.32 -12.57 -4.29
CA GLY A 20 0.89 -13.39 -4.41
C GLY A 20 2.16 -12.69 -3.92
N HIS A 21 3.14 -13.52 -3.53
CA HIS A 21 4.40 -13.13 -2.90
C HIS A 21 5.14 -11.99 -3.65
N GLY A 22 5.28 -12.10 -4.97
CA GLY A 22 6.07 -11.14 -5.76
C GLY A 22 5.48 -9.72 -5.76
N ARG A 23 4.15 -9.60 -5.82
CA ARG A 23 3.48 -8.28 -5.81
C ARG A 23 3.54 -7.64 -4.43
N VAL A 24 3.38 -8.42 -3.37
CA VAL A 24 3.48 -7.91 -1.99
C VAL A 24 4.91 -7.50 -1.64
N LEU A 25 5.92 -8.27 -2.06
CA LEU A 25 7.31 -7.87 -1.88
C LEU A 25 7.62 -6.56 -2.62
N THR A 26 7.17 -6.44 -3.87
CA THR A 26 7.34 -5.21 -4.67
C THR A 26 6.65 -4.02 -4.01
N LEU A 27 5.40 -4.21 -3.57
CA LEU A 27 4.64 -3.21 -2.82
C LEU A 27 5.37 -2.78 -1.54
N TYR A 28 5.90 -3.73 -0.77
CA TYR A 28 6.62 -3.45 0.47
C TYR A 28 7.85 -2.58 0.22
N VAL A 29 8.67 -2.96 -0.78
CA VAL A 29 9.90 -2.22 -1.14
C VAL A 29 9.56 -0.82 -1.67
N LEU A 30 8.57 -0.71 -2.57
CA LEU A 30 8.18 0.58 -3.14
C LEU A 30 7.52 1.50 -2.12
N GLY A 31 6.70 0.95 -1.21
CA GLY A 31 6.11 1.70 -0.10
C GLY A 31 7.19 2.20 0.87
N ALA A 32 8.17 1.35 1.20
CA ALA A 32 9.33 1.76 1.99
C ALA A 32 10.12 2.88 1.31
N PHE A 33 10.42 2.73 0.01
CA PHE A 33 11.14 3.72 -0.77
C PHE A 33 10.39 5.05 -0.82
N ALA A 34 9.13 5.05 -1.24
CA ALA A 34 8.30 6.23 -1.34
C ALA A 34 8.19 7.00 -0.01
N GLY A 35 7.96 6.28 1.10
CA GLY A 35 7.93 6.90 2.43
C GLY A 35 9.27 7.52 2.82
N ASN A 36 10.38 6.81 2.62
CA ASN A 36 11.70 7.38 2.96
C ASN A 36 12.04 8.60 2.10
N VAL A 37 11.66 8.64 0.83
CA VAL A 37 11.85 9.82 -0.03
C VAL A 37 11.03 11.01 0.47
N THR A 38 9.75 10.81 0.82
CA THR A 38 8.92 11.89 1.34
C THR A 38 9.42 12.38 2.70
N SER A 39 9.88 11.47 3.57
CA SER A 39 10.55 11.82 4.83
C SER A 39 11.77 12.70 4.59
N PHE A 40 12.69 12.26 3.73
CA PHE A 40 13.89 13.02 3.34
C PHE A 40 13.58 14.44 2.83
N LEU A 41 12.44 14.61 2.13
CA LEU A 41 12.09 15.90 1.54
C LEU A 41 11.41 16.87 2.52
N PHE A 42 10.74 16.37 3.55
CA PHE A 42 9.81 17.20 4.33
C PHE A 42 9.93 17.04 5.85
N SER A 43 10.80 16.14 6.32
CA SER A 43 11.05 15.88 7.73
C SER A 43 12.46 16.36 8.10
N ASP A 44 12.61 16.97 9.27
CA ASP A 44 13.91 17.37 9.82
C ASP A 44 14.70 16.17 10.39
N GLY A 45 14.05 15.00 10.52
CA GLY A 45 14.62 13.75 11.00
C GLY A 45 14.56 12.63 9.97
N TYR A 46 15.17 11.49 10.29
CA TYR A 46 15.13 10.30 9.44
C TYR A 46 13.91 9.42 9.77
N SER A 47 13.16 8.99 8.76
CA SER A 47 12.24 7.84 8.93
C SER A 47 13.05 6.58 9.17
N ILE A 48 12.93 6.00 10.36
CA ILE A 48 13.56 4.72 10.70
C ILE A 48 12.47 3.68 10.89
N GLY A 49 12.33 2.77 9.91
CA GLY A 49 11.67 1.48 10.13
C GLY A 49 10.56 1.11 9.15
N ALA A 50 10.01 -0.08 9.38
CA ALA A 50 9.04 -0.76 8.53
C ALA A 50 7.67 -0.05 8.40
N SER A 51 7.39 1.01 9.17
CA SER A 51 6.08 1.66 9.19
C SER A 51 5.73 2.32 7.85
N THR A 52 6.71 2.85 7.12
CA THR A 52 6.47 3.43 5.78
C THR A 52 5.92 2.37 4.81
N ALA A 53 6.55 1.19 4.80
CA ALA A 53 6.08 0.04 4.03
C ALA A 53 4.69 -0.44 4.49
N VAL A 54 4.44 -0.47 5.79
CA VAL A 54 3.12 -0.84 6.36
C VAL A 54 2.03 0.12 5.89
N PHE A 55 2.28 1.43 5.86
CA PHE A 55 1.32 2.39 5.28
C PHE A 55 1.07 2.13 3.79
N GLY A 56 2.08 1.68 3.06
CA GLY A 56 1.91 1.19 1.69
C GLY A 56 0.96 -0.01 1.61
N LEU A 57 1.09 -0.99 2.51
CA LEU A 57 0.17 -2.13 2.61
C LEU A 57 -1.27 -1.70 2.95
N ILE A 58 -1.43 -0.76 3.89
CA ILE A 58 -2.75 -0.24 4.26
C ILE A 58 -3.40 0.48 3.07
N GLY A 59 -2.63 1.25 2.30
CA GLY A 59 -3.09 1.86 1.04
C GLY A 59 -3.48 0.81 0.00
N ALA A 60 -2.70 -0.26 -0.11
CA ALA A 60 -2.99 -1.36 -1.03
C ALA A 60 -4.32 -2.06 -0.71
N GLU A 61 -4.60 -2.28 0.58
CA GLU A 61 -5.88 -2.83 1.05
C GLU A 61 -7.05 -1.92 0.62
N ALA A 62 -6.92 -0.60 0.78
CA ALA A 62 -7.95 0.36 0.36
C ALA A 62 -8.25 0.25 -1.15
N VAL A 63 -7.21 0.18 -1.98
CA VAL A 63 -7.36 0.05 -3.44
C VAL A 63 -7.98 -1.29 -3.81
N PHE A 64 -7.53 -2.39 -3.17
CA PHE A 64 -8.06 -3.71 -3.41
C PHE A 64 -9.57 -3.80 -3.12
N LEU A 65 -9.98 -3.31 -1.94
CA LEU A 65 -11.38 -3.25 -1.55
C LEU A 65 -12.20 -2.42 -2.55
N TYR A 66 -11.66 -1.28 -3.00
CA TYR A 66 -12.35 -0.41 -3.95
C TYR A 66 -12.49 -1.02 -5.35
N ARG A 67 -11.43 -1.64 -5.87
CA ARG A 67 -11.41 -2.30 -7.19
C ARG A 67 -12.36 -3.48 -7.24
N ASN A 68 -12.47 -4.24 -6.14
CA ASN A 68 -13.30 -5.44 -6.04
C ASN A 68 -14.62 -5.21 -5.26
N ARG A 69 -15.04 -3.96 -5.09
CA ARG A 69 -16.22 -3.58 -4.26
C ARG A 69 -17.55 -4.23 -4.66
N VAL A 70 -17.69 -4.60 -5.94
CA VAL A 70 -18.91 -5.26 -6.45
C VAL A 70 -18.97 -6.70 -5.93
N LEU A 71 -17.86 -7.44 -6.03
CA LEU A 71 -17.73 -8.79 -5.48
C LEU A 71 -17.79 -8.79 -3.95
N LEU A 72 -17.25 -7.73 -3.32
CA LEU A 72 -17.18 -7.57 -1.87
C LEU A 72 -18.34 -6.77 -1.27
N ALA A 73 -19.44 -6.56 -2.00
CA ALA A 73 -20.47 -5.58 -1.63
C ALA A 73 -21.03 -5.74 -0.20
N GLY A 74 -21.20 -6.98 0.28
CA GLY A 74 -21.70 -7.27 1.63
C GLY A 74 -20.74 -6.89 2.76
N TYR A 75 -19.45 -6.72 2.47
CA TYR A 75 -18.39 -6.44 3.45
C TYR A 75 -17.70 -5.09 3.22
N PHE A 76 -17.72 -4.58 1.98
CA PHE A 76 -16.95 -3.43 1.51
C PHE A 76 -17.06 -2.21 2.43
N ARG A 77 -18.28 -1.79 2.78
CA ARG A 77 -18.49 -0.56 3.60
C ARG A 77 -17.81 -0.63 4.96
N ARG A 78 -17.89 -1.80 5.62
CA ARG A 78 -17.24 -2.03 6.93
C ARG A 78 -15.73 -2.10 6.76
N ALA A 79 -15.27 -2.81 5.74
CA ALA A 79 -13.86 -3.00 5.43
C ALA A 79 -13.14 -1.68 5.17
N ILE A 80 -13.66 -0.89 4.22
CA ILE A 80 -13.06 0.38 3.84
C ILE A 80 -13.15 1.39 4.99
N GLY A 81 -14.24 1.38 5.77
CA GLY A 81 -14.38 2.18 6.97
C GLY A 81 -13.29 1.88 8.00
N ASN A 82 -13.00 0.60 8.25
CA ASN A 82 -11.92 0.18 9.14
C ASN A 82 -10.54 0.64 8.63
N VAL A 83 -10.26 0.48 7.32
CA VAL A 83 -9.00 0.92 6.72
C VAL A 83 -8.82 2.43 6.86
N LEU A 84 -9.84 3.21 6.51
CA LEU A 84 -9.81 4.67 6.64
C LEU A 84 -9.66 5.11 8.10
N PHE A 85 -10.32 4.42 9.03
CA PHE A 85 -10.19 4.67 10.46
C PHE A 85 -8.76 4.39 10.95
N ILE A 86 -8.14 3.29 10.53
CA ILE A 86 -6.74 2.97 10.86
C ILE A 86 -5.79 4.04 10.32
N ILE A 87 -5.98 4.48 9.08
CA ILE A 87 -5.18 5.58 8.48
C ILE A 87 -5.33 6.84 9.32
N ALA A 88 -6.57 7.24 9.65
CA ALA A 88 -6.84 8.45 10.41
C ALA A 88 -6.22 8.40 11.82
N ILE A 89 -6.40 7.31 12.56
CA ILE A 89 -5.79 7.16 13.88
C ILE A 89 -4.26 7.22 13.80
N ASN A 90 -3.65 6.53 12.84
CA ASN A 90 -2.19 6.51 12.79
C ASN A 90 -1.61 7.87 12.38
N LEU A 91 -2.23 8.60 11.45
CA LEU A 91 -1.71 9.91 11.02
C LEU A 91 -1.99 11.03 12.03
N PHE A 92 -3.18 11.07 12.64
CA PHE A 92 -3.59 12.20 13.47
C PHE A 92 -3.37 11.97 14.97
N LEU A 93 -3.56 10.74 15.48
CA LEU A 93 -3.34 10.45 16.89
C LEU A 93 -1.91 9.96 17.12
N VAL A 94 -1.52 8.85 16.50
CA VAL A 94 -0.17 8.29 16.70
C VAL A 94 0.89 9.22 16.12
N GLY A 95 0.62 9.82 14.95
CA GLY A 95 1.47 10.79 14.29
C GLY A 95 1.73 12.08 15.06
N SER A 96 0.91 12.39 16.07
CA SER A 96 1.15 13.55 16.95
C SER A 96 2.19 13.27 18.05
N LEU A 97 2.58 12.01 18.24
CA LEU A 97 3.57 11.62 19.23
C LEU A 97 4.99 12.04 18.78
N PRO A 98 5.84 12.52 19.71
CA PRO A 98 7.22 12.85 19.39
C PRO A 98 7.99 11.68 18.79
N GLY A 99 8.78 11.95 17.74
CA GLY A 99 9.59 10.94 17.06
C GLY A 99 8.85 10.10 16.01
N ILE A 100 7.57 10.40 15.73
CA ILE A 100 6.85 9.81 14.61
C ILE A 100 6.97 10.69 13.37
N ASP A 101 7.41 10.09 12.28
CA ASP A 101 7.56 10.76 10.99
C ASP A 101 6.32 10.56 10.10
N ASN A 102 5.40 11.52 10.19
CA ASN A 102 4.17 11.52 9.40
C ASN A 102 4.41 11.65 7.90
N TRP A 103 5.47 12.35 7.47
CA TRP A 103 5.80 12.47 6.05
C TRP A 103 6.20 11.13 5.46
N GLY A 104 6.92 10.31 6.23
CA GLY A 104 7.21 8.92 5.87
C GLY A 104 5.95 8.08 5.70
N HIS A 105 4.98 8.21 6.62
CA HIS A 105 3.70 7.49 6.54
C HIS A 105 2.87 7.91 5.33
N VAL A 106 2.76 9.21 5.07
CA VAL A 106 2.04 9.75 3.91
C VAL A 106 2.71 9.31 2.61
N GLY A 107 4.03 9.39 2.51
CA GLY A 107 4.77 8.93 1.34
C GLY A 107 4.58 7.43 1.07
N GLY A 108 4.65 6.62 2.11
CA GLY A 108 4.40 5.18 2.02
C GLY A 108 2.98 4.86 1.56
N LEU A 109 1.98 5.56 2.12
CA LEU A 109 0.58 5.44 1.72
C LEU A 109 0.38 5.80 0.25
N VAL A 110 0.91 6.94 -0.19
CA VAL A 110 0.81 7.40 -1.58
C VAL A 110 1.51 6.42 -2.54
N GLY A 111 2.73 5.99 -2.23
CA GLY A 111 3.45 5.01 -3.03
C GLY A 111 2.70 3.67 -3.14
N GLY A 112 2.14 3.20 -2.02
CA GLY A 112 1.33 1.98 -2.00
C GLY A 112 0.03 2.10 -2.78
N LEU A 113 -0.70 3.21 -2.65
CA LEU A 113 -1.90 3.52 -3.44
C LEU A 113 -1.56 3.54 -4.94
N MET A 114 -0.49 4.24 -5.32
CA MET A 114 -0.05 4.35 -6.72
C MET A 114 0.31 3.00 -7.31
N PHE A 115 1.19 2.22 -6.67
CA PHE A 115 1.57 0.89 -7.18
C PHE A 115 0.34 -0.02 -7.27
N THR A 116 -0.44 -0.09 -6.21
CA THR A 116 -1.57 -1.01 -6.11
C THR A 116 -2.69 -0.65 -7.07
N TRP A 117 -2.82 0.61 -7.48
CA TRP A 117 -3.78 0.99 -8.51
C TRP A 117 -3.60 0.18 -9.80
N PHE A 118 -2.36 -0.18 -10.13
CA PHE A 118 -2.00 -0.98 -11.29
C PHE A 118 -1.70 -2.45 -10.96
N ALA A 119 -1.33 -2.76 -9.71
CA ALA A 119 -0.95 -4.11 -9.31
C ALA A 119 -2.07 -4.90 -8.59
N SER A 120 -3.15 -4.23 -8.19
CA SER A 120 -4.28 -4.87 -7.49
C SER A 120 -4.95 -5.90 -8.38
N PRO A 121 -5.23 -7.11 -7.85
CA PRO A 121 -6.01 -8.11 -8.55
C PRO A 121 -7.35 -7.54 -9.04
N LEU A 122 -7.69 -7.88 -10.28
CA LEU A 122 -9.02 -7.65 -10.81
C LEU A 122 -9.73 -9.00 -10.78
N TRP A 123 -10.43 -9.27 -9.68
CA TRP A 123 -11.11 -10.54 -9.54
C TRP A 123 -12.34 -10.59 -10.44
N GLU A 124 -12.43 -11.69 -11.17
CA GLU A 124 -13.59 -12.06 -11.96
C GLU A 124 -14.00 -13.48 -11.56
N ILE A 125 -15.31 -13.74 -11.57
CA ILE A 125 -15.85 -15.07 -11.32
C ILE A 125 -15.92 -15.79 -12.66
N GLU A 126 -15.20 -16.90 -12.80
CA GLU A 126 -15.24 -17.75 -13.99
C GLU A 126 -15.74 -19.15 -13.65
N GLY A 127 -16.30 -19.83 -14.65
CA GLY A 127 -16.75 -21.23 -14.55
C GLY A 127 -18.26 -21.41 -14.71
N ILE A 128 -18.71 -22.65 -14.51
CA ILE A 128 -20.11 -23.06 -14.60
C ILE A 128 -20.49 -23.67 -13.26
N GLN A 129 -21.65 -23.30 -12.72
CA GLN A 129 -22.14 -23.87 -11.45
C GLN A 129 -22.12 -25.40 -11.48
N PRO A 130 -21.53 -26.08 -10.47
CA PRO A 130 -21.03 -25.55 -9.19
C PRO A 130 -19.54 -25.13 -9.17
N MET A 131 -18.82 -25.25 -10.29
CA MET A 131 -17.37 -25.00 -10.41
C MET A 131 -17.04 -23.51 -10.69
N LEU A 132 -17.52 -22.62 -9.83
CA LEU A 132 -17.11 -21.21 -9.87
C LEU A 132 -15.78 -21.01 -9.15
N HIS A 133 -14.88 -20.21 -9.73
CA HIS A 133 -13.61 -19.84 -9.11
C HIS A 133 -13.25 -18.38 -9.41
N LEU A 134 -12.45 -17.78 -8.53
CA LEU A 134 -11.95 -16.41 -8.70
C LEU A 134 -10.65 -16.43 -9.48
N VAL A 135 -10.59 -15.62 -10.54
CA VAL A 135 -9.39 -15.46 -11.36
C VAL A 135 -8.94 -14.01 -11.31
N ASP A 136 -7.64 -13.79 -11.13
CA ASP A 136 -7.05 -12.46 -11.30
C ASP A 136 -6.82 -12.17 -12.79
N LYS A 137 -7.55 -11.18 -13.32
CA LYS A 137 -7.42 -10.72 -14.70
C LYS A 137 -6.36 -9.63 -14.90
N ARG A 138 -5.65 -9.21 -13.85
CA ARG A 138 -4.65 -8.15 -13.97
C ARG A 138 -3.47 -8.61 -14.83
N PRO A 139 -3.17 -7.94 -15.97
CA PRO A 139 -2.02 -8.33 -16.78
C PRO A 139 -0.70 -7.87 -16.13
N THR A 140 0.34 -8.72 -16.24
CA THR A 140 1.68 -8.45 -15.67
C THR A 140 2.27 -7.12 -16.13
N ARG A 141 2.01 -6.71 -17.37
CA ARG A 141 2.48 -5.41 -17.90
C ARG A 141 2.02 -4.23 -17.05
N GLU A 142 0.79 -4.26 -16.51
CA GLU A 142 0.28 -3.17 -15.67
C GLU A 142 0.97 -3.15 -14.31
N VAL A 143 1.25 -4.32 -13.74
CA VAL A 143 2.04 -4.44 -12.51
C VAL A 143 3.42 -3.81 -12.69
N VAL A 144 4.09 -4.13 -13.80
CA VAL A 144 5.41 -3.56 -14.14
C VAL A 144 5.32 -2.06 -14.37
N THR A 145 4.31 -1.57 -15.09
CA THR A 145 4.06 -0.14 -15.29
C THR A 145 3.86 0.58 -13.95
N GLY A 146 3.08 0.00 -13.03
CA GLY A 146 2.87 0.56 -11.70
C GLY A 146 4.18 0.68 -10.92
N ALA A 147 5.02 -0.36 -10.94
CA ALA A 147 6.32 -0.34 -10.27
C ALA A 147 7.25 0.73 -10.88
N ALA A 148 7.34 0.78 -12.20
CA ALA A 148 8.14 1.77 -12.92
C ALA A 148 7.66 3.20 -12.63
N LEU A 149 6.35 3.43 -12.62
CA LEU A 149 5.77 4.75 -12.31
C LEU A 149 6.17 5.23 -10.92
N VAL A 150 6.01 4.38 -9.89
CA VAL A 150 6.39 4.74 -8.52
C VAL A 150 7.89 4.99 -8.41
N ALA A 151 8.72 4.12 -8.99
CA ALA A 151 10.16 4.29 -8.98
C ALA A 151 10.60 5.59 -9.67
N LEU A 152 10.01 5.92 -10.82
CA LEU A 152 10.33 7.15 -11.56
C LEU A 152 9.89 8.41 -10.82
N VAL A 153 8.66 8.43 -10.29
CA VAL A 153 8.13 9.60 -9.57
C VAL A 153 8.96 9.87 -8.31
N PHE A 154 9.15 8.87 -7.45
CA PHE A 154 9.90 9.07 -6.21
C PHE A 154 11.42 9.17 -6.45
N GLY A 155 11.95 8.54 -7.50
CA GLY A 155 13.33 8.73 -7.93
C GLY A 155 13.60 10.16 -8.42
N ALA A 156 12.71 10.72 -9.24
CA ALA A 156 12.81 12.11 -9.67
C ALA A 156 12.70 13.09 -8.49
N LEU A 157 11.80 12.83 -7.55
CA LEU A 157 11.68 13.61 -6.30
C LEU A 157 12.95 13.54 -5.45
N THR A 158 13.60 12.39 -5.39
CA THR A 158 14.89 12.22 -4.70
C THR A 158 15.97 13.05 -5.38
N ALA A 159 16.11 12.94 -6.71
CA ALA A 159 17.09 13.71 -7.48
C ALA A 159 16.89 15.22 -7.32
N TRP A 160 15.64 15.69 -7.38
CA TRP A 160 15.29 17.07 -7.10
C TRP A 160 15.68 17.49 -5.68
N GLY A 161 15.38 16.65 -4.69
CA GLY A 161 15.72 16.89 -3.28
C GLY A 161 17.21 16.93 -2.97
N MET A 162 18.05 16.33 -3.80
CA MET A 162 19.52 16.36 -3.66
C MET A 162 20.16 17.63 -4.23
N VAL A 163 19.47 18.35 -5.11
CA VAL A 163 20.00 19.52 -5.83
C VAL A 163 19.49 20.84 -5.24
N ARG A 164 18.48 20.79 -4.36
CA ARG A 164 18.00 21.93 -3.57
C ARG A 164 18.83 22.12 -2.30
#